data_AF-A0A220YCG5-F1
#
_entry.id   AF-A0A220YCG5-F1
#
_cell.length_a   1.000
_cell.length_b   1.000
_cell.length_c   1.000
_cell.angle_alpha   90.00
_cell.angle_beta   90.00
_cell.angle_gamma   90.00
#
_symmetry.space_group_name_H-M   'P 1'
#
loop_
_entity.id
_entity.type
_entity.pdbx_description
1 polymer ?
#
loop_
_entity_poly.entity_id
_entity_poly.type
_entity_poly.pdbx_seq_one_letter_code
_entity_poly.pdbx_strand_id
1 'polypeptide(L)'
;MIVGRVVDDSGQPVGGAFVRLLDASDEFTAEVVASRTGEFRVFASPGSWTVRARSSIIGSGDAVIAPVGPGIHQVDIKITTWTAGC
;
A
#
# COMPACT_ATOMS: atom_id res chain seq x y z
N MET A 1 6.64 5.37 -11.17
CA MET A 1 6.25 5.60 -9.77
C MET A 1 4.95 4.88 -9.49
N ILE A 2 4.79 4.36 -8.29
CA ILE A 2 3.54 3.78 -7.81
C ILE A 2 2.83 4.86 -6.98
N VAL A 3 1.53 5.04 -7.22
CA VAL A 3 0.66 5.94 -6.47
C VAL A 3 -0.61 5.21 -6.08
N GLY A 4 -1.30 5.70 -5.07
CA GLY A 4 -2.55 5.08 -4.66
C GLY A 4 -3.12 5.67 -3.40
N ARG A 5 -4.21 5.06 -2.92
CA ARG A 5 -4.83 5.38 -1.64
C ARG A 5 -4.95 4.16 -0.76
N VAL A 6 -4.76 4.36 0.54
CA VAL A 6 -5.15 3.41 1.57
C VAL A 6 -6.61 3.69 1.92
N VAL A 7 -7.46 2.67 1.84
CA VAL A 7 -8.89 2.75 2.15
C VAL A 7 -9.31 1.62 3.08
N ASP A 8 -10.35 1.86 3.88
CA ASP A 8 -10.95 0.82 4.74
C ASP A 8 -11.95 -0.06 4.00
N ASP A 9 -12.65 -0.94 4.73
CA ASP A 9 -13.60 -1.88 4.13
C ASP A 9 -14.78 -1.21 3.42
N SER A 10 -15.13 -0.01 3.88
CA SER A 10 -16.20 0.84 3.34
C SER A 10 -15.74 1.78 2.22
N GLY A 11 -14.45 1.74 1.88
CA GLY A 11 -13.84 2.62 0.88
C GLY A 11 -13.50 4.02 1.41
N GLN A 12 -13.55 4.24 2.73
CA GLN A 12 -13.16 5.52 3.32
C GLN A 12 -11.63 5.64 3.37
N PRO A 13 -11.08 6.84 3.11
CA PRO A 13 -9.63 7.05 3.12
C PRO A 13 -9.06 6.86 4.53
N VAL A 14 -7.97 6.09 4.63
CA VAL A 14 -7.24 5.90 5.90
C VAL A 14 -5.95 6.71 5.87
N GLY A 15 -5.97 7.84 6.56
CA GLY A 15 -4.79 8.69 6.70
C GLY A 15 -3.75 8.15 7.67
N GLY A 16 -2.47 8.47 7.43
CA GLY A 16 -1.36 8.15 8.34
C GLY A 16 -0.96 6.67 8.37
N ALA A 17 -1.51 5.83 7.48
CA ALA A 17 -1.08 4.43 7.35
C ALA A 17 0.37 4.35 6.84
N PHE A 18 1.15 3.42 7.38
CA PHE A 18 2.46 3.06 6.86
C PHE A 18 2.29 2.17 5.63
N VAL A 19 2.89 2.56 4.51
CA VAL A 19 2.84 1.83 3.24
C VAL A 19 4.25 1.33 2.93
N ARG A 20 4.43 0.02 3.00
CA ARG A 20 5.68 -0.68 2.69
C ARG A 20 5.67 -1.18 1.27
N LEU A 21 6.79 -1.02 0.60
CA LEU A 21 7.06 -1.62 -0.71
C LEU A 21 8.00 -2.82 -0.49
N LEU A 22 7.55 -4.01 -0.89
CA LEU A 22 8.29 -5.25 -0.82
C LEU A 22 8.55 -5.77 -2.24
N ASP A 23 9.75 -6.29 -2.49
CA ASP A 23 10.09 -6.86 -3.78
C ASP A 23 9.44 -8.25 -4.01
N ALA A 24 9.78 -8.91 -5.11
CA ALA A 24 9.24 -10.22 -5.46
C ALA A 24 9.58 -11.34 -4.44
N SER A 25 10.53 -11.12 -3.55
CA SER A 25 10.93 -12.04 -2.47
C SER A 25 10.28 -11.68 -1.13
N ASP A 26 9.32 -10.75 -1.11
CA ASP A 26 8.73 -10.11 0.09
C ASP A 26 9.78 -9.32 0.91
N GLU A 27 10.93 -8.94 0.31
CA GLU A 27 11.96 -8.18 1.00
C GLU A 27 11.61 -6.69 1.06
N PHE A 28 11.75 -6.11 2.26
CA PHE A 28 11.52 -4.69 2.49
C PHE A 28 12.46 -3.80 1.68
N THR A 29 11.89 -2.94 0.83
CA THR A 29 12.65 -2.02 -0.02
C THR A 29 12.46 -0.56 0.37
N ALA A 30 11.24 -0.15 0.70
CA ALA A 30 10.93 1.24 1.08
C ALA A 30 9.69 1.34 1.98
N GLU A 31 9.56 2.45 2.71
CA GLU A 31 8.36 2.80 3.47
C GLU A 31 8.00 4.27 3.24
N VAL A 32 6.71 4.54 3.09
CA VAL A 32 6.15 5.89 3.09
C VAL A 32 4.95 5.95 4.03
N VAL A 33 4.60 7.16 4.48
CA VAL A 33 3.38 7.39 5.26
C VAL A 33 2.32 8.00 4.36
N ALA A 34 1.12 7.43 4.37
CA ALA A 34 -0.02 7.96 3.62
C ALA A 34 -0.43 9.34 4.14
N SER A 35 -0.87 10.22 3.23
CA SER A 35 -1.38 11.55 3.55
C SER A 35 -2.60 11.49 4.47
N ARG A 36 -3.11 12.63 4.93
CA ARG A 36 -4.35 12.69 5.72
C ARG A 36 -5.56 12.11 4.96
N THR A 37 -5.52 12.14 3.64
CA THR A 37 -6.54 11.63 2.70
C THR A 37 -6.19 10.23 2.17
N GLY A 38 -5.22 9.56 2.80
CA GLY A 38 -4.84 8.17 2.50
C GLY A 38 -3.93 8.02 1.28
N GLU A 39 -3.53 9.10 0.62
CA GLU A 39 -2.74 9.02 -0.61
C GLU A 39 -1.27 8.73 -0.31
N PHE A 40 -0.64 7.90 -1.14
CA PHE A 40 0.78 7.63 -1.07
C PHE A 40 1.42 7.66 -2.46
N ARG A 41 2.75 7.83 -2.48
CA ARG A 41 3.56 7.82 -3.71
C ARG A 41 4.93 7.24 -3.38
N VAL A 42 5.41 6.31 -4.19
CA VAL A 42 6.73 5.70 -4.03
C VAL A 42 7.37 5.45 -5.40
N PHE A 43 8.69 5.60 -5.48
CA PHE A 43 9.44 5.24 -6.68
C PHE A 43 9.76 3.75 -6.67
N ALA A 44 9.57 3.12 -7.82
CA ALA A 44 9.82 1.70 -8.01
C ALA A 44 10.28 1.48 -9.46
N SER A 45 11.30 0.65 -9.64
CA SER A 45 11.70 0.16 -10.96
C SER A 45 10.65 -0.79 -11.52
N PRO A 46 10.69 -1.08 -12.83
CA PRO A 46 9.87 -2.15 -13.38
C PRO A 46 10.12 -3.48 -12.65
N GLY A 47 9.06 -4.23 -12.41
CA GLY A 47 9.09 -5.46 -11.60
C GLY A 47 7.82 -5.66 -10.80
N SER A 48 7.67 -6.83 -10.19
CA SER A 48 6.55 -7.13 -9.29
C SER A 48 6.82 -6.58 -7.90
N TRP A 49 5.84 -5.87 -7.34
CA TRP A 49 5.93 -5.28 -6.02
C TRP A 49 4.70 -5.60 -5.20
N THR A 50 4.90 -5.98 -3.95
CA THR A 50 3.84 -6.02 -2.94
C THR A 50 3.82 -4.68 -2.22
N VAL A 51 2.66 -4.03 -2.22
CA VAL A 51 2.42 -2.77 -1.51
C VAL A 51 1.56 -3.07 -0.28
N ARG A 52 2.17 -3.08 0.90
CA ARG A 52 1.54 -3.48 2.16
C ARG A 52 1.26 -2.26 3.03
N ALA A 53 -0.01 -1.99 3.30
CA ALA A 53 -0.44 -0.91 4.18
C ALA A 53 -0.76 -1.41 5.58
N ARG A 54 -0.37 -0.63 6.61
CA ARG A 54 -0.69 -0.88 8.01
C ARG A 54 -1.08 0.41 8.71
N SER A 55 -2.22 0.39 9.37
CA SER A 55 -2.71 1.41 10.29
C SER A 55 -2.79 0.82 11.69
N SER A 56 -2.31 1.55 12.69
CA SER A 56 -2.43 1.15 14.10
C SER A 56 -3.88 1.16 14.62
N ILE A 57 -4.80 1.81 13.88
CA ILE A 57 -6.19 1.98 14.28
C ILE A 57 -7.11 1.01 13.54
N ILE A 58 -6.90 0.86 12.23
CA ILE A 58 -7.80 0.08 11.36
C ILE A 58 -7.29 -1.34 11.13
N GLY A 59 -5.99 -1.55 10.95
CA GLY A 59 -5.43 -2.86 10.60
C GLY A 59 -4.57 -2.81 9.34
N SER A 60 -4.61 -3.86 8.53
CA SER A 60 -3.65 -4.05 7.43
C SER A 60 -4.25 -4.67 6.18
N GLY A 61 -3.52 -4.56 5.08
CA GLY A 61 -3.83 -5.18 3.80
C GLY A 61 -2.69 -4.99 2.82
N ASP A 62 -2.75 -5.69 1.70
CA ASP A 62 -1.76 -5.57 0.63
C ASP A 62 -2.41 -5.62 -0.75
N ALA A 63 -1.66 -5.13 -1.72
CA ALA A 63 -1.97 -5.23 -3.12
C ALA A 63 -0.68 -5.46 -3.92
N VAL A 64 -0.78 -6.14 -5.05
CA VAL A 64 0.35 -6.40 -5.94
C VAL A 64 0.23 -5.50 -7.17
N ILE A 65 1.35 -4.90 -7.58
CA ILE A 65 1.45 -4.12 -8.81
C ILE A 65 2.75 -4.43 -9.54
N ALA A 66 2.69 -4.49 -10.87
CA ALA A 66 3.85 -4.74 -11.71
C ALA A 66 4.06 -3.62 -12.75
N PRO A 67 4.69 -2.48 -12.38
CA PRO A 67 5.07 -1.45 -13.34
C PRO A 67 5.94 -2.05 -14.46
N VAL A 68 5.61 -1.76 -15.72
CA VAL A 68 6.35 -2.26 -16.90
C VAL A 68 7.35 -1.26 -17.47
N GLY A 69 7.29 0.00 -17.04
CA GLY A 69 8.11 1.08 -17.59
C GLY A 69 7.91 2.42 -16.89
N PRO A 70 8.50 3.50 -17.43
CA PRO A 70 8.30 4.85 -16.92
C PRO A 70 6.81 5.23 -16.87
N GLY A 71 6.44 6.06 -15.91
CA GLY A 71 5.06 6.56 -15.77
C GLY A 71 4.50 6.43 -14.36
N ILE A 72 3.20 6.73 -14.24
CA ILE A 72 2.41 6.60 -13.02
C ILE A 72 1.64 5.29 -13.10
N HIS A 73 1.79 4.47 -12.06
CA HIS A 73 1.12 3.18 -11.92
C HIS A 73 0.27 3.24 -10.65
N GLN A 74 -1.03 3.00 -10.75
CA GLN A 74 -1.97 3.24 -9.65
C GLN A 74 -2.42 1.92 -9.00
N VAL A 75 -2.44 1.89 -7.66
CA VAL A 75 -2.99 0.78 -6.87
C VAL A 75 -3.57 1.29 -5.55
N ASP A 76 -4.84 1.02 -5.30
CA ASP A 76 -5.44 1.28 -3.99
C ASP A 76 -5.27 0.05 -3.09
N ILE A 77 -5.02 0.28 -1.80
CA ILE A 77 -4.81 -0.77 -0.80
C ILE A 77 -5.99 -0.74 0.16
N LYS A 78 -6.78 -1.81 0.13
CA LYS A 78 -7.87 -2.01 1.07
C LYS A 78 -7.33 -2.64 2.35
N ILE A 79 -7.56 -2.02 3.50
CA ILE A 79 -7.15 -2.54 4.80
C ILE A 79 -8.36 -2.87 5.66
N THR A 80 -8.25 -3.93 6.45
CA THR A 80 -9.31 -4.36 7.35
C THR A 80 -8.74 -4.62 8.73
N THR A 81 -9.58 -4.54 9.75
CA THR A 81 -9.24 -5.04 11.09
C THR A 81 -8.94 -6.51 10.94
N TRP A 82 -7.73 -6.93 11.34
CA TRP A 82 -7.39 -8.33 11.42
C TRP A 82 -8.32 -8.97 12.44
N THR A 83 -9.41 -9.62 12.01
CA THR A 83 -10.07 -10.61 12.86
C THR A 83 -9.07 -11.74 12.99
N ALA A 84 -8.27 -11.70 14.06
CA ALA A 84 -7.51 -12.88 14.45
C ALA A 84 -8.56 -13.96 14.63
N GLY A 85 -8.52 -14.99 13.78
CA GLY A 85 -9.43 -16.11 13.90
C GLY A 85 -9.43 -16.58 15.34
N CYS A 86 -10.62 -16.61 15.95
CA CYS A 86 -10.87 -17.46 17.11
C CYS A 86 -10.44 -18.89 16.82
#